data_AF-A0A6I8UK02-F1
#
_entry.id   AF-A0A6I8UK02-F1
#
_cell.length_a   1.000
_cell.length_b   1.000
_cell.length_c   1.000
_cell.angle_alpha   90.00
_cell.angle_beta   90.00
_cell.angle_gamma   90.00
#
_symmetry.space_group_name_H-M   'P 1'
#
loop_
_entity.id
_entity.type
_entity.pdbx_description
1 polymer ?
#
loop_
_entity_poly.entity_id
_entity_poly.type
_entity_poly.pdbx_seq_one_letter_code
_entity_poly.pdbx_strand_id
1 'polypeptide(L)'
;MWKQMFGVLLIALCLMHSAAAIKCYQCKSLTDPNCAKEKIDAGSNVRQVDCDNAARPNTMEQLQPVTKCNKVVTSDRAGVIVSRDCHFESIGQKDNECTVTHSRQVESCFTCKGDLCNASGASRFLALSATALVAVFALQMAL
;
A
#
# COMPACT_ATOMS: atom_id res chain seq x y z
N MET A 1 -14.75 -37.68 -1.84
CA MET A 1 -15.16 -36.59 -2.77
C MET A 1 -15.59 -35.32 -2.04
N TRP A 2 -16.53 -35.36 -1.08
CA TRP A 2 -16.99 -34.18 -0.32
C TRP A 2 -15.87 -33.39 0.39
N LYS A 3 -14.94 -34.09 1.04
CA LYS A 3 -13.79 -33.46 1.74
C LYS A 3 -12.87 -32.67 0.81
N GLN A 4 -12.71 -33.12 -0.43
CA GLN A 4 -11.87 -32.43 -1.42
C GLN A 4 -12.57 -31.22 -2.04
N MET A 5 -13.89 -31.30 -2.25
CA MET A 5 -14.71 -30.14 -2.62
C MET A 5 -14.65 -29.03 -1.56
N PHE A 6 -14.69 -29.38 -0.27
CA PHE A 6 -14.57 -28.41 0.82
C PHE A 6 -13.18 -27.75 0.87
N GLY A 7 -12.10 -28.51 0.64
CA GLY A 7 -10.75 -27.97 0.59
C GLY A 7 -10.54 -26.99 -0.57
N VAL A 8 -11.02 -27.35 -1.78
CA VAL A 8 -10.96 -26.46 -2.95
C VAL A 8 -11.77 -25.19 -2.75
N LEU A 9 -12.95 -25.29 -2.13
CA LEU A 9 -13.79 -24.13 -1.83
C LEU A 9 -13.13 -23.16 -0.83
N LEU A 10 -12.49 -23.69 0.22
CA LEU A 10 -11.75 -22.88 1.19
C LEU A 10 -10.55 -22.17 0.55
N ILE A 11 -9.79 -22.87 -0.30
CA ILE A 11 -8.68 -22.25 -1.05
C ILE A 11 -9.20 -21.17 -2.00
N ALA A 12 -10.30 -21.43 -2.72
CA ALA A 12 -10.92 -20.44 -3.61
C ALA A 12 -11.35 -19.17 -2.85
N LEU A 13 -11.96 -19.33 -1.67
CA LEU A 13 -12.36 -18.21 -0.79
C LEU A 13 -11.14 -17.41 -0.29
N CYS A 14 -10.03 -18.07 0.04
CA CYS A 14 -8.79 -17.40 0.43
C CYS A 14 -8.09 -16.69 -0.74
N LEU A 15 -8.34 -17.12 -1.98
CA LEU A 15 -7.81 -16.51 -3.20
C LEU A 15 -8.69 -15.38 -3.74
N MET A 16 -9.92 -15.21 -3.23
CA MET A 16 -10.75 -14.05 -3.53
C MET A 16 -10.08 -12.81 -2.93
N HIS A 17 -9.27 -12.11 -3.72
CA HIS A 17 -8.81 -10.77 -3.38
C HIS A 17 -10.04 -9.90 -3.20
N SER A 18 -10.30 -9.45 -1.98
CA SER A 18 -11.32 -8.44 -1.72
C SER A 18 -11.01 -7.21 -2.55
N ALA A 19 -11.91 -6.84 -3.47
CA ALA A 19 -11.91 -5.56 -4.16
C ALA A 19 -12.39 -4.45 -3.20
N ALA A 20 -11.89 -4.46 -1.97
CA ALA A 20 -12.15 -3.42 -0.98
C ALA A 20 -11.16 -2.28 -1.22
N ALA A 21 -11.66 -1.05 -1.17
CA ALA A 21 -10.86 0.16 -1.21
C ALA A 21 -9.80 0.12 -0.10
N ILE A 22 -8.55 0.42 -0.45
CA ILE A 22 -7.47 0.51 0.53
C ILE A 22 -7.59 1.83 1.30
N LYS A 23 -7.42 1.78 2.62
CA LYS A 23 -7.26 2.98 3.45
C LYS A 23 -5.79 3.34 3.58
N CYS A 24 -5.45 4.61 3.46
CA CYS A 24 -4.07 5.10 3.61
C CYS A 24 -4.00 6.28 4.60
N TYR A 25 -2.84 6.48 5.23
CA TYR A 25 -2.57 7.76 5.88
C TYR A 25 -2.39 8.84 4.82
N GLN A 26 -3.03 10.00 5.03
CA GLN A 26 -2.94 11.17 4.16
C GLN A 26 -2.47 12.38 4.98
N CYS A 27 -1.19 12.72 4.86
CA CYS A 27 -0.59 13.78 5.67
C CYS A 27 0.67 14.39 5.02
N LYS A 28 1.07 15.55 5.52
CA LYS A 28 2.36 16.20 5.22
C LYS A 28 3.01 16.63 6.52
N SER A 29 4.32 16.43 6.67
CA SER A 29 5.09 16.84 7.86
C SER A 29 5.05 18.34 8.12
N LEU A 30 4.76 19.15 7.08
CA LEU A 30 4.58 20.60 7.21
C LEU A 30 3.35 20.99 8.03
N THR A 31 2.29 20.19 7.99
CA THR A 31 1.01 20.49 8.65
C THR A 31 0.72 19.57 9.82
N ASP A 32 1.29 18.37 9.81
CA ASP A 32 1.17 17.39 10.89
C ASP A 32 2.56 16.81 11.21
N PRO A 33 3.18 17.21 12.35
CA PRO A 33 4.49 16.70 12.77
C PRO A 33 4.52 15.17 12.95
N ASN A 34 3.40 14.52 13.27
CA ASN A 34 3.36 13.06 13.38
C ASN A 34 3.57 12.37 12.02
N CYS A 35 3.35 13.09 10.92
CA CYS A 35 3.68 12.62 9.59
C CYS A 35 5.20 12.52 9.35
N ALA A 36 6.04 13.20 10.12
CA ALA A 36 7.50 13.03 10.00
C ALA A 36 8.01 11.75 10.68
N LYS A 37 7.23 11.15 11.59
CA LYS A 37 7.65 9.95 12.32
C LYS A 37 7.92 8.80 11.37
N GLU A 38 8.90 7.97 11.73
CA GLU A 38 9.25 6.81 10.92
C GLU A 38 8.13 5.77 10.91
N LYS A 39 7.42 5.63 12.04
CA LYS A 39 6.19 4.85 12.18
C LYS A 39 5.06 5.71 12.74
N ILE A 40 3.86 5.55 12.20
CA ILE A 40 2.65 6.14 12.77
C ILE A 40 2.08 5.19 13.82
N ASP A 41 1.87 5.70 15.03
CA ASP A 41 1.29 4.97 16.15
C ASP A 41 -0.19 4.64 15.85
N ALA A 42 -0.67 3.46 16.28
CA ALA A 42 -2.03 3.01 15.99
C ALA A 42 -3.13 3.92 16.59
N GLY A 43 -2.82 4.67 17.65
CA GLY A 43 -3.69 5.68 18.27
C GLY A 43 -3.45 7.11 17.80
N SER A 44 -2.66 7.30 16.73
CA SER A 44 -2.36 8.62 16.19
C SER A 44 -3.59 9.25 15.53
N ASN A 45 -3.73 10.57 15.68
CA ASN A 45 -4.77 11.36 15.01
C ASN A 45 -4.40 11.75 13.57
N VAL A 46 -3.37 11.13 12.99
CA VAL A 46 -3.00 11.35 11.58
C VAL A 46 -4.17 10.94 10.70
N ARG A 47 -4.59 11.83 9.81
CA ARG A 47 -5.71 11.63 8.90
C ARG A 47 -5.55 10.34 8.09
N GLN A 48 -6.63 9.57 8.05
CA GLN A 48 -6.77 8.39 7.22
C GLN A 48 -7.82 8.68 6.13
N VAL A 49 -7.61 8.16 4.94
CA VAL A 49 -8.54 8.35 3.82
C VAL A 49 -8.84 7.00 3.18
N ASP A 50 -10.08 6.83 2.76
CA ASP A 50 -10.50 5.75 1.87
C ASP A 50 -10.14 6.16 0.43
N CYS A 51 -9.24 5.41 -0.20
CA CYS A 51 -8.69 5.81 -1.48
C CYS A 51 -9.68 5.76 -2.65
N ASP A 52 -10.83 5.09 -2.52
CA ASP A 52 -11.89 5.15 -3.54
C ASP A 52 -12.59 6.51 -3.56
N ASN A 53 -12.60 7.18 -2.41
CA ASN A 53 -13.18 8.51 -2.23
C ASN A 53 -12.15 9.64 -2.36
N ALA A 54 -10.88 9.32 -2.56
CA ALA A 54 -9.83 10.31 -2.73
C ALA A 54 -9.94 11.01 -4.09
N ALA A 55 -9.76 12.33 -4.09
CA ALA A 55 -9.75 13.11 -5.32
C ALA A 55 -8.62 12.63 -6.25
N ARG A 56 -8.98 12.26 -7.48
CA ARG A 56 -8.02 11.82 -8.49
C ARG A 56 -7.38 13.05 -9.14
N PRO A 57 -6.06 13.02 -9.45
CA PRO A 57 -5.46 14.07 -10.26
C PRO A 57 -6.18 14.23 -11.60
N ASN A 58 -6.38 15.46 -12.09
CA ASN A 58 -7.10 15.72 -13.36
C ASN A 58 -6.44 15.08 -14.59
N THR A 59 -5.16 14.70 -14.50
CA THR A 59 -4.41 13.99 -15.55
C THR A 59 -4.72 12.48 -15.61
N MET A 60 -5.69 12.00 -14.82
CA MET A 60 -5.97 10.57 -14.61
C MET A 60 -7.00 9.93 -15.54
N GLU A 61 -7.48 10.60 -16.59
CA GLU A 61 -8.38 9.95 -17.58
C GLU A 61 -7.75 8.69 -18.22
N GLN A 62 -6.42 8.55 -18.18
CA GLN A 62 -5.68 7.37 -18.64
C GLN A 62 -5.17 6.44 -17.51
N LEU A 63 -5.49 6.72 -16.24
CA LEU A 63 -4.84 6.11 -15.08
C LEU A 63 -5.81 5.22 -14.28
N GLN A 64 -5.30 4.08 -13.82
CA GLN A 64 -6.07 3.01 -13.17
C GLN A 64 -6.64 3.43 -11.80
N PRO A 65 -7.62 2.69 -11.25
CA PRO A 65 -8.10 2.88 -9.87
C PRO A 65 -6.94 2.83 -8.85
N VAL A 66 -7.14 3.44 -7.68
CA VAL A 66 -6.13 3.43 -6.62
C VAL A 66 -5.88 2.00 -6.16
N THR A 67 -4.60 1.59 -6.12
CA THR A 67 -4.24 0.23 -5.70
C THR A 67 -3.20 0.18 -4.59
N LYS A 68 -2.62 1.31 -4.20
CA LYS A 68 -1.47 1.38 -3.29
C LYS A 68 -1.53 2.63 -2.40
N CYS A 69 -0.87 2.58 -1.25
CA CYS A 69 -0.48 3.77 -0.49
C CYS A 69 0.96 4.17 -0.85
N ASN A 70 1.34 5.42 -0.58
CA ASN A 70 2.73 5.83 -0.61
C ASN A 70 3.19 6.59 0.65
N LYS A 71 4.51 6.57 0.86
CA LYS A 71 5.28 7.50 1.69
C LYS A 71 6.36 8.09 0.78
N VAL A 72 6.42 9.41 0.68
CA VAL A 72 7.38 10.14 -0.14
C VAL A 72 8.15 11.09 0.75
N VAL A 73 9.47 11.03 0.66
CA VAL A 73 10.38 12.01 1.25
C VAL A 73 10.87 12.89 0.13
N THR A 74 10.57 14.18 0.24
CA THR A 74 11.03 15.19 -0.69
C THR A 74 11.83 16.24 0.03
N SER A 75 12.80 16.85 -0.64
CA SER A 75 13.49 18.03 -0.13
C SER A 75 13.36 19.22 -1.07
N ASP A 76 13.33 20.39 -0.46
CA ASP A 76 13.48 21.68 -1.13
C ASP A 76 14.43 22.58 -0.31
N ARG A 77 14.56 23.85 -0.69
CA ARG A 77 15.45 24.80 0.02
C ARG A 77 15.06 25.03 1.48
N ALA A 78 13.81 24.76 1.86
CA ALA A 78 13.31 24.95 3.22
C ALA A 78 13.48 23.70 4.09
N GLY A 79 13.84 22.55 3.51
CA GLY A 79 14.18 21.33 4.23
C GLY A 79 13.49 20.07 3.69
N VAL A 80 13.40 19.05 4.54
CA VAL A 80 12.84 17.74 4.21
C VAL A 80 11.36 17.69 4.59
N ILE A 81 10.55 17.20 3.66
CA ILE A 81 9.10 17.04 3.79
C ILE A 81 8.77 15.57 3.58
N VAL A 82 8.10 14.99 4.57
CA VAL A 82 7.53 13.64 4.48
C VAL A 82 6.05 13.79 4.17
N SER A 83 5.59 13.17 3.08
CA SER A 83 4.18 13.09 2.73
C SER A 83 3.74 11.65 2.59
N ARG A 84 2.52 11.36 3.01
CA ARG A 84 1.86 10.07 2.84
C ARG A 84 0.54 10.31 2.14
N ASP A 85 0.20 9.48 1.16
CA ASP A 85 -1.05 9.61 0.41
C ASP A 85 -1.49 8.29 -0.24
N CYS A 86 -2.68 8.32 -0.86
CA CYS A 86 -3.08 7.33 -1.86
C CYS A 86 -2.16 7.44 -3.08
N HIS A 87 -1.72 6.30 -3.59
CA HIS A 87 -0.84 6.24 -4.75
C HIS A 87 -1.61 5.85 -6.01
N PHE A 88 -1.56 6.77 -6.97
CA PHE A 88 -2.10 6.58 -8.30
C PHE A 88 -0.95 6.19 -9.24
N GLU A 89 -1.11 5.07 -9.94
CA GLU A 89 -0.07 4.49 -10.78
C GLU A 89 -0.46 4.59 -12.25
N SER A 90 0.53 4.98 -13.07
CA SER A 90 0.39 4.95 -14.52
C SER A 90 0.77 3.59 -15.08
N ILE A 91 0.15 3.21 -16.21
CA ILE A 91 0.53 1.99 -16.91
C ILE A 91 2.03 2.07 -17.25
N GLY A 92 2.81 1.11 -16.77
CA GLY A 92 4.26 1.02 -17.01
C GLY A 92 5.15 1.79 -16.03
N GLN A 93 4.59 2.42 -15.00
CA GLN A 93 5.37 3.02 -13.91
C GLN A 93 6.04 1.93 -13.05
N LYS A 94 7.28 2.18 -12.60
CA LYS A 94 8.01 1.23 -11.76
C LYS A 94 7.55 1.31 -10.32
N ASP A 95 7.66 0.19 -9.60
CA ASP A 95 7.40 0.18 -8.15
C ASP A 95 8.33 1.16 -7.42
N ASN A 96 7.81 1.80 -6.38
CA ASN A 96 8.51 2.82 -5.57
C ASN A 96 8.96 4.05 -6.36
N GLU A 97 8.30 4.35 -7.47
CA GLU A 97 8.45 5.61 -8.19
C GLU A 97 7.25 6.52 -7.89
N CYS A 98 7.50 7.73 -7.38
CA CYS A 98 6.44 8.69 -7.06
C CYS A 98 6.70 9.99 -7.80
N THR A 99 5.69 10.45 -8.53
CA THR A 99 5.70 11.77 -9.16
C THR A 99 5.19 12.80 -8.17
N VAL A 100 5.95 13.87 -7.94
CA VAL A 100 5.54 15.03 -7.14
C VAL A 100 5.47 16.27 -8.02
N THR A 101 4.65 17.24 -7.62
CA THR A 101 4.54 18.53 -8.32
C THR A 101 5.88 19.27 -8.33
N HIS A 102 6.11 20.05 -9.39
CA HIS A 102 7.36 20.75 -9.67
C HIS A 102 7.91 21.53 -8.46
N SER A 103 9.25 21.61 -8.39
CA SER A 103 10.08 22.31 -7.38
C SER A 103 10.52 21.51 -6.15
N ARG A 104 10.32 20.19 -6.11
CA ARG A 104 10.86 19.33 -5.03
C ARG A 104 11.65 18.16 -5.59
N GLN A 105 12.81 17.89 -4.99
CA GLN A 105 13.58 16.69 -5.27
C GLN A 105 12.98 15.53 -4.47
N VAL A 106 12.66 14.42 -5.14
CA VAL A 106 12.26 13.19 -4.45
C VAL A 106 13.52 12.49 -3.94
N GLU A 107 13.66 12.36 -2.63
CA GLU A 107 14.77 11.64 -2.01
C GLU A 107 14.45 10.15 -1.88
N SER A 108 13.21 9.83 -1.51
CA SER A 108 12.73 8.46 -1.51
C SER A 108 11.22 8.40 -1.73
N CYS A 109 10.78 7.31 -2.34
CA CYS A 109 9.38 6.94 -2.48
C CYS A 109 9.26 5.47 -2.06
N PHE A 110 8.22 5.17 -1.29
CA PHE A 110 7.84 3.83 -0.94
C PHE A 110 6.36 3.65 -1.26
N THR A 111 6.03 2.62 -2.02
CA THR A 111 4.66 2.22 -2.31
C THR A 111 4.35 0.86 -1.69
N CYS A 112 3.13 0.68 -1.21
CA CYS A 112 2.70 -0.56 -0.56
C CYS A 112 1.22 -0.84 -0.80
N LYS A 113 0.82 -2.09 -0.60
CA LYS A 113 -0.58 -2.55 -0.69
C LYS A 113 -1.07 -2.98 0.69
N GLY A 114 -2.36 -2.76 0.94
CA GLY A 114 -3.03 -3.08 2.20
C GLY A 114 -3.31 -1.85 3.06
N ASP A 115 -4.27 -1.98 3.96
CA ASP A 115 -4.72 -0.88 4.80
C ASP A 115 -3.62 -0.32 5.68
N LEU A 116 -3.49 1.01 5.63
CA LEU A 116 -2.58 1.82 6.43
C LEU A 116 -1.11 1.38 6.32
N CYS A 117 -0.76 0.67 5.24
CA CYS A 117 0.59 0.11 5.06
C CYS A 117 1.69 1.18 4.99
N ASN A 118 1.31 2.42 4.65
CA ASN A 118 2.22 3.56 4.63
C ASN A 118 2.51 4.14 6.03
N ALA A 119 2.06 3.49 7.12
CA ALA A 119 2.43 3.85 8.49
C ALA A 119 3.96 3.93 8.67
N SER A 120 4.69 2.96 8.11
CA SER A 120 6.14 2.79 8.24
C SER A 120 6.88 2.87 6.92
N GLY A 121 8.19 3.21 6.96
CA GLY A 121 9.08 2.98 5.84
C GLY A 121 9.34 1.48 5.62
N ALA A 122 9.00 0.98 4.43
CA ALA A 122 9.45 -0.28 3.83
C ALA A 122 9.78 -1.45 4.78
N SER A 123 8.78 -2.00 5.47
CA SER A 123 8.89 -3.37 5.98
C SER A 123 8.75 -4.35 4.82
N ARG A 124 9.89 -4.70 4.21
CA ARG A 124 10.04 -5.76 3.20
C ARG A 124 9.88 -7.16 3.82
N PHE A 125 8.71 -7.48 4.36
CA PHE A 125 8.42 -8.86 4.73
C PHE A 125 6.93 -9.09 4.54
N LEU A 126 6.59 -9.96 3.59
CA LEU A 126 5.55 -11.00 3.70
C LEU A 126 5.24 -11.53 2.28
N ALA A 127 6.09 -12.44 1.80
CA ALA A 127 5.76 -13.32 0.67
C ALA A 127 6.30 -14.75 0.88
N LEU A 128 6.54 -15.14 2.14
CA LEU A 128 7.01 -16.49 2.49
C LEU A 128 5.95 -17.37 3.15
N SER A 129 4.78 -16.83 3.50
CA SER A 129 3.73 -17.58 4.21
C SER A 129 2.83 -18.39 3.26
N ALA A 130 2.57 -17.92 2.05
CA ALA A 130 1.62 -18.57 1.14
C ALA A 130 2.16 -19.89 0.54
N THR A 131 3.44 -19.93 0.17
CA THR A 131 4.09 -21.13 -0.39
C THR A 131 4.24 -22.24 0.65
N ALA A 132 4.48 -21.89 1.92
CA ALA A 132 4.58 -22.86 3.00
C ALA A 132 3.24 -23.58 3.26
N LEU A 133 2.12 -22.85 3.21
CA LEU A 133 0.79 -23.42 3.43
C LEU A 133 0.37 -24.40 2.33
N VAL A 134 0.69 -24.11 1.07
CA VAL A 134 0.41 -25.02 -0.07
C VAL A 134 1.28 -26.28 0.01
N ALA A 135 2.55 -26.16 0.39
CA ALA A 135 3.45 -27.31 0.54
C ALA A 135 3.01 -28.27 1.65
N VAL A 136 2.53 -27.74 2.79
CA VAL A 136 2.00 -28.56 3.90
C VAL A 136 0.73 -29.30 3.48
N PHE A 137 -0.17 -28.65 2.74
CA PHE A 137 -1.38 -29.30 2.22
C PHE A 137 -1.08 -30.40 1.19
N ALA A 138 -0.09 -30.18 0.31
CA ALA A 138 0.33 -31.19 -0.65
C ALA A 138 0.95 -32.41 0.02
N LEU A 139 1.75 -32.22 1.08
CA LEU A 139 2.31 -33.33 1.87
C LEU A 139 1.23 -34.15 2.58
N GLN A 140 0.20 -33.50 3.12
CA GLN A 140 -0.92 -34.17 3.78
C GLN A 140 -1.84 -34.95 2.81
N MET A 141 -1.75 -34.68 1.51
CA MET A 141 -2.51 -35.38 0.47
C MET A 141 -1.71 -36.53 -0.18
N ALA A 142 -0.41 -36.63 0.11
CA ALA A 142 0.49 -37.66 -0.40
C ALA A 142 0.74 -38.80 0.61
N LEU A 143 0.24 -38.66 1.84
CA LEU A 143 0.26 -39.66 2.92
C LEU A 143 -1.14 -40.24 3.13
#